data_AF-A0A8H4U3H5-F1
#
_entry.id   AF-A0A8H4U3H5-F1
#
_cell.length_a   1.000
_cell.length_b   1.000
_cell.length_c   1.000
_cell.angle_alpha   90.00
_cell.angle_beta   90.00
_cell.angle_gamma   90.00
#
_symmetry.space_group_name_H-M   'P 1'
#
loop_
_entity.id
_entity.type
_entity.pdbx_description
1 polymer ?
#
loop_
_entity_poly.entity_id
_entity_poly.type
_entity_poly.pdbx_seq_one_letter_code
_entity_poly.pdbx_strand_id
1 'polypeptide(L)'
;MTFQQLGDYVERIYSKGQDPSLSSNRPFNNGTATNPPLLRPHGVNRILLFPGSFNPPHHGHLDLLRHVFENAGDDLYIVAAIILLTDDSRLEKKIKNRENPLVLSREYRVNLWRGTGIPVDWAWVYDKTQDNWETFRDVLVKDLRKDHIDLKFILLGGPDATSADGSCNPTYWGCSDSITSDISRPVDFRYPNTLRQISGCSMWEKVQYDRARLERQIRARTKGDTASGRSILVEAAATLLTFIEQLNAP
;
A
#
# COMPACT_ATOMS: atom_id res chain seq x y z
N MET A 1 -11.11 8.55 -21.83
CA MET A 1 -9.93 8.99 -21.04
C MET A 1 -9.12 7.75 -20.71
N THR A 2 -7.81 7.77 -20.94
CA THR A 2 -6.95 6.59 -20.70
C THR A 2 -6.40 6.66 -19.28
N PHE A 3 -6.64 5.63 -18.48
CA PHE A 3 -6.00 5.49 -17.17
C PHE A 3 -4.51 5.24 -17.38
N GLN A 4 -3.68 5.92 -16.60
CA GLN A 4 -2.23 5.74 -16.63
C GLN A 4 -1.82 4.69 -15.59
N GLN A 5 -0.83 3.86 -15.92
CA GLN A 5 -0.32 2.85 -15.00
C GLN A 5 0.77 3.47 -14.13
N LEU A 6 0.67 3.29 -12.81
CA LEU A 6 1.72 3.74 -11.88
C LEU A 6 3.07 3.08 -12.19
N GLY A 7 3.04 1.81 -12.63
CA GLY A 7 4.23 1.04 -13.01
C GLY A 7 5.11 1.77 -14.02
N ASP A 8 4.53 2.41 -15.03
CA ASP A 8 5.27 3.15 -16.06
C ASP A 8 6.03 4.35 -15.51
N TYR A 9 5.42 5.09 -14.58
CA TYR A 9 6.07 6.22 -13.91
C TYR A 9 7.20 5.73 -13.02
N VAL A 10 6.94 4.71 -12.22
CA VAL A 10 7.92 4.16 -11.28
C VAL A 10 9.10 3.57 -12.03
N GLU A 11 8.87 2.79 -13.08
CA GLU A 11 9.92 2.19 -13.90
C GLU A 11 10.77 3.24 -14.61
N ARG A 12 10.15 4.27 -15.22
CA ARG A 12 10.88 5.35 -15.90
C ARG A 12 11.87 6.06 -14.96
N ILE A 13 11.49 6.24 -13.70
CA ILE A 13 12.31 6.92 -12.69
C ILE A 13 13.35 5.95 -12.11
N TYR A 14 12.90 4.74 -11.76
CA TYR A 14 13.70 3.75 -11.06
C TYR A 14 14.82 3.18 -11.95
N SER A 15 14.49 2.87 -13.20
CA SER A 15 15.38 2.27 -14.20
C SER A 15 16.15 3.31 -15.02
N LYS A 16 16.06 4.60 -14.68
CA LYS A 16 16.75 5.67 -15.39
C LYS A 16 18.26 5.40 -15.39
N GLY A 17 18.82 5.13 -16.57
CA GLY A 17 20.25 4.81 -16.75
C GLY A 17 20.63 3.34 -16.58
N GLN A 18 19.66 2.42 -16.49
CA GLN A 18 19.88 0.97 -16.47
C GLN A 18 19.46 0.31 -17.80
N ASP A 19 20.03 -0.87 -18.09
CA ASP A 19 19.65 -1.69 -19.25
C ASP A 19 18.25 -2.31 -19.03
N PRO A 20 17.25 -1.99 -19.89
CA PRO A 20 15.89 -2.51 -19.77
C PRO A 20 15.79 -4.05 -19.83
N SER A 21 16.77 -4.72 -20.43
CA SER A 21 16.77 -6.18 -20.66
C SER A 21 17.07 -7.02 -19.42
N LEU A 22 17.50 -6.42 -18.31
CA LEU A 22 17.86 -7.11 -17.06
C LEU A 22 16.69 -7.29 -16.07
N SER A 23 15.47 -6.90 -16.43
CA SER A 23 14.41 -6.58 -15.46
C SER A 23 13.49 -7.75 -15.07
N SER A 24 14.00 -8.76 -14.38
CA SER A 24 13.14 -9.77 -13.70
C SER A 24 12.39 -9.21 -12.48
N ASN A 25 12.54 -7.92 -12.16
CA ASN A 25 11.97 -7.26 -10.98
C ASN A 25 11.30 -5.92 -11.32
N ARG A 26 10.57 -5.84 -12.45
CA ARG A 26 9.86 -4.63 -12.84
C ARG A 26 8.87 -4.20 -11.73
N PRO A 27 8.78 -2.91 -11.40
CA PRO A 27 7.83 -2.40 -10.43
C PRO A 27 6.40 -2.83 -10.76
N PHE A 28 5.68 -3.37 -9.80
CA PHE A 28 4.29 -3.80 -9.97
C PHE A 28 4.06 -4.78 -11.15
N ASN A 29 5.05 -5.64 -11.45
CA ASN A 29 4.96 -6.59 -12.56
C ASN A 29 4.68 -5.88 -13.91
N ASN A 30 5.23 -4.66 -14.10
CA ASN A 30 4.87 -3.75 -15.18
C ASN A 30 4.88 -4.45 -16.56
N GLY A 31 3.74 -4.42 -17.27
CA GLY A 31 3.55 -5.08 -18.57
C GLY A 31 3.04 -6.53 -18.54
N THR A 32 3.18 -7.23 -17.41
CA THR A 32 2.67 -8.60 -17.20
C THR A 32 1.69 -8.70 -16.02
N ALA A 33 1.41 -7.58 -15.35
CA ALA A 33 0.41 -7.50 -14.29
C ALA A 33 -0.99 -7.82 -14.83
N THR A 34 -1.71 -8.68 -14.12
CA THR A 34 -3.12 -8.96 -14.45
C THR A 34 -3.99 -7.77 -14.07
N ASN A 35 -3.73 -7.17 -12.91
CA ASN A 35 -4.42 -5.99 -12.40
C ASN A 35 -3.42 -4.88 -12.06
N PRO A 36 -2.92 -4.13 -13.06
CA PRO A 36 -1.92 -3.09 -12.82
C PRO A 36 -2.49 -1.93 -11.99
N PRO A 37 -1.66 -1.20 -11.21
CA PRO A 37 -2.14 -0.07 -10.42
C PRO A 37 -2.49 1.11 -11.33
N LEU A 38 -3.79 1.41 -11.43
CA LEU A 38 -4.30 2.47 -12.29
C LEU A 38 -4.50 3.79 -11.53
N LEU A 39 -3.90 4.84 -12.07
CA LEU A 39 -3.99 6.20 -11.52
C LEU A 39 -5.23 6.91 -12.05
N ARG A 40 -5.99 7.52 -11.13
CA ARG A 40 -7.10 8.41 -11.50
C ARG A 40 -6.54 9.75 -11.94
N PRO A 41 -7.09 10.33 -13.03
CA PRO A 41 -6.72 11.68 -13.47
C PRO A 41 -7.24 12.78 -12.52
N HIS A 42 -8.23 12.47 -11.67
CA HIS A 42 -8.83 13.42 -10.74
C HIS A 42 -8.97 12.80 -9.34
N GLY A 43 -8.76 13.63 -8.33
CA GLY A 43 -8.73 13.20 -6.92
C GLY A 43 -7.34 12.71 -6.50
N VAL A 44 -7.25 12.30 -5.24
CA VAL A 44 -5.99 11.83 -4.65
C VAL A 44 -5.84 10.33 -4.90
N ASN A 45 -4.69 9.94 -5.44
CA ASN A 45 -4.22 8.56 -5.48
C ASN A 45 -3.31 8.33 -4.27
N ARG A 46 -3.40 7.16 -3.62
CA ARG A 46 -2.58 6.87 -2.45
C ARG A 46 -1.75 5.60 -2.62
N ILE A 47 -0.51 5.63 -2.14
CA ILE A 47 0.34 4.45 -2.05
C ILE A 47 0.59 4.15 -0.58
N LEU A 48 0.43 2.88 -0.19
CA LEU A 48 0.90 2.42 1.12
C LEU A 48 2.43 2.34 1.09
N LEU A 49 3.10 3.09 1.95
CA LEU A 49 4.51 2.90 2.25
C LEU A 49 4.62 1.97 3.46
N PHE A 50 5.23 0.81 3.28
CA PHE A 50 5.40 -0.18 4.34
C PHE A 50 6.88 -0.34 4.71
N PRO A 51 7.42 0.55 5.56
CA PRO A 51 8.80 0.49 5.97
C PRO A 51 8.99 -0.52 7.11
N GLY A 52 10.12 -1.22 7.12
CA GLY A 52 10.41 -2.17 8.18
C GLY A 52 11.82 -2.72 8.16
N SER A 53 12.21 -3.33 9.27
CA SER A 53 13.46 -4.09 9.33
C SER A 53 13.34 -5.40 8.57
N PHE A 54 12.19 -6.07 8.67
CA PHE A 54 11.88 -7.34 7.99
C PHE A 54 13.03 -8.34 8.10
N ASN A 55 13.42 -8.67 9.33
CA ASN A 55 14.63 -9.43 9.62
C ASN A 55 14.30 -10.73 10.39
N PRO A 56 13.75 -11.77 9.72
CA PRO A 56 13.28 -11.81 8.33
C PRO A 56 11.84 -11.27 8.13
N PRO A 57 11.37 -11.05 6.88
CA PRO A 57 9.94 -10.95 6.62
C PRO A 57 9.23 -12.26 7.00
N HIS A 58 7.93 -12.18 7.31
CA HIS A 58 7.13 -13.33 7.78
C HIS A 58 5.64 -13.11 7.46
N HIS A 59 4.81 -14.14 7.62
CA HIS A 59 3.38 -14.12 7.26
C HIS A 59 2.62 -12.94 7.88
N GLY A 60 2.81 -12.64 9.17
CA GLY A 60 2.15 -11.48 9.78
C GLY A 60 2.42 -10.12 9.09
N HIS A 61 3.58 -9.93 8.44
CA HIS A 61 3.83 -8.73 7.63
C HIS A 61 3.02 -8.75 6.33
N LEU A 62 2.97 -9.90 5.66
CA LEU A 62 2.22 -10.09 4.42
C LEU A 62 0.70 -9.96 4.68
N ASP A 63 0.21 -10.56 5.76
CA ASP A 63 -1.20 -10.51 6.16
C ASP A 63 -1.61 -9.09 6.49
N LEU A 64 -0.78 -8.32 7.20
CA LEU A 64 -1.02 -6.91 7.44
C LEU A 64 -1.10 -6.11 6.14
N LEU A 65 -0.14 -6.31 5.23
CA LEU A 65 -0.11 -5.60 3.95
C LEU A 65 -1.37 -5.88 3.11
N ARG A 66 -1.74 -7.17 2.96
CA ARG A 66 -2.93 -7.59 2.22
C ARG A 66 -4.20 -7.07 2.86
N HIS A 67 -4.35 -7.30 4.17
CA HIS A 67 -5.53 -6.88 4.91
C HIS A 67 -5.77 -5.37 4.79
N VAL A 68 -4.74 -4.55 4.98
CA VAL A 68 -4.89 -3.09 4.86
C VAL A 68 -5.18 -2.67 3.42
N PHE A 69 -4.48 -3.22 2.44
CA PHE A 69 -4.73 -2.88 1.03
C PHE A 69 -6.18 -3.20 0.61
N GLU A 70 -6.71 -4.34 1.07
CA GLU A 70 -8.04 -4.83 0.72
C GLU A 70 -9.17 -4.20 1.55
N ASN A 71 -8.89 -3.73 2.78
CA ASN A 71 -9.94 -3.36 3.74
C ASN A 71 -9.88 -1.92 4.28
N ALA A 72 -8.87 -1.11 3.94
CA ALA A 72 -8.74 0.25 4.47
C ALA A 72 -9.80 1.25 3.97
N GLY A 73 -10.64 0.86 3.01
CA GLY A 73 -11.78 1.65 2.53
C GLY A 73 -11.53 2.35 1.19
N ASP A 74 -12.57 2.37 0.34
CA ASP A 74 -12.50 2.95 -1.01
C ASP A 74 -12.26 4.48 -1.01
N ASP A 75 -12.57 5.15 0.10
CA ASP A 75 -12.41 6.61 0.27
C ASP A 75 -10.94 7.03 0.24
N LEU A 76 -10.04 6.15 0.68
CA LEU A 76 -8.60 6.37 0.63
C LEU A 76 -8.03 6.14 -0.77
N TYR A 77 -8.68 5.31 -1.59
CA TYR A 77 -8.22 4.93 -2.94
C TYR A 77 -6.73 4.64 -2.99
N ILE A 78 -6.37 3.58 -2.27
CA ILE A 78 -5.03 3.03 -2.28
C ILE A 78 -4.86 2.27 -3.59
N VAL A 79 -3.90 2.66 -4.42
CA VAL A 79 -3.67 2.04 -5.74
C VAL A 79 -2.58 0.99 -5.70
N ALA A 80 -1.59 1.15 -4.81
CA ALA A 80 -0.44 0.26 -4.71
C ALA A 80 0.20 0.31 -3.32
N ALA A 81 1.17 -0.57 -3.11
CA ALA A 81 2.03 -0.58 -1.93
C ALA A 81 3.51 -0.71 -2.27
N ILE A 82 4.36 0.00 -1.52
CA ILE A 82 5.82 -0.07 -1.64
C ILE A 82 6.40 -0.53 -0.31
N ILE A 83 7.11 -1.66 -0.35
CA ILE A 83 7.82 -2.23 0.79
C ILE A 83 9.23 -1.64 0.81
N LEU A 84 9.57 -0.95 1.89
CA LEU A 84 10.86 -0.28 2.05
C LEU A 84 11.67 -0.91 3.18
N LEU A 85 12.81 -1.51 2.85
CA LEU A 85 13.65 -2.18 3.83
C LEU A 85 14.61 -1.20 4.52
N THR A 86 14.75 -1.36 5.83
CA THR A 86 15.78 -0.68 6.63
C THR A 86 17.17 -1.06 6.13
N ASP A 87 18.09 -0.10 6.04
CA ASP A 87 19.49 -0.35 5.68
C ASP A 87 20.24 -1.12 6.78
N ASP A 88 21.25 -1.90 6.39
CA ASP A 88 21.95 -2.82 7.31
C ASP A 88 22.58 -2.10 8.49
N SER A 89 23.23 -0.95 8.27
CA SER A 89 23.83 -0.14 9.34
C SER A 89 22.80 0.36 10.37
N ARG A 90 21.56 0.63 9.95
CA ARG A 90 20.47 1.04 10.84
C ARG A 90 19.86 -0.15 11.57
N LEU A 91 19.77 -1.30 10.91
CA LEU A 91 19.35 -2.55 11.53
C LEU A 91 20.32 -2.97 12.63
N GLU A 92 21.63 -2.98 12.35
CA GLU A 92 22.68 -3.29 13.32
C GLU A 92 22.58 -2.37 14.55
N LYS A 93 22.49 -1.05 14.34
CA LYS A 93 22.31 -0.07 15.43
C LYS A 93 21.04 -0.35 16.26
N LYS A 94 19.95 -0.78 15.63
CA LYS A 94 18.67 -1.07 16.30
C LYS A 94 18.76 -2.31 17.19
N ILE A 95 19.53 -3.33 16.79
CA ILE A 95 19.58 -4.63 17.49
C ILE A 95 20.87 -4.89 18.26
N LYS A 96 21.81 -3.93 18.27
CA LYS A 96 23.12 -4.03 18.94
C LYS A 96 23.09 -4.48 20.41
N ASN A 97 22.00 -4.19 21.13
CA ASN A 97 21.87 -4.50 22.56
C ASN A 97 21.10 -5.82 22.81
N ARG A 98 20.72 -6.54 21.76
CA ARG A 98 20.01 -7.82 21.90
C ARG A 98 21.03 -8.94 22.07
N GLU A 99 20.66 -9.94 22.87
CA GLU A 99 21.44 -11.17 22.99
C GLU A 99 21.33 -11.97 21.68
N ASN A 100 22.47 -12.34 21.10
CA ASN A 100 22.58 -13.15 19.87
C ASN A 100 21.68 -12.66 18.70
N PRO A 101 21.87 -11.42 18.20
CA PRO A 101 20.99 -10.89 17.17
C PRO A 101 21.23 -11.57 15.82
N LEU A 102 20.18 -12.11 15.22
CA LEU A 102 20.18 -12.42 13.78
C LEU A 102 20.24 -11.10 13.01
N VAL A 103 21.24 -10.92 12.14
CA VAL A 103 21.34 -9.76 11.23
C VAL A 103 21.39 -10.30 9.80
N LEU A 104 20.28 -10.24 9.08
CA LEU A 104 20.24 -10.58 7.66
C LEU A 104 20.57 -9.33 6.84
N SER A 105 21.42 -9.50 5.81
CA SER A 105 21.73 -8.42 4.88
C SER A 105 20.47 -7.92 4.17
N ARG A 106 20.50 -6.66 3.74
CA ARG A 106 19.38 -6.03 3.06
C ARG A 106 19.02 -6.76 1.78
N GLU A 107 20.02 -7.16 1.02
CA GLU A 107 19.84 -7.96 -0.20
C GLU A 107 19.12 -9.28 0.11
N TYR A 108 19.53 -9.99 1.16
CA TYR A 108 18.88 -11.23 1.55
C TYR A 108 17.42 -11.01 1.96
N ARG A 109 17.14 -9.96 2.73
CA ARG A 109 15.78 -9.60 3.15
C ARG A 109 14.88 -9.19 1.97
N VAL A 110 15.42 -8.47 0.97
CA VAL A 110 14.72 -8.16 -0.29
C VAL A 110 14.34 -9.45 -1.02
N ASN A 111 15.29 -10.38 -1.16
CA ASN A 111 15.07 -11.65 -1.85
C ASN A 111 14.06 -12.53 -1.10
N LEU A 112 14.08 -12.54 0.23
CA LEU A 112 13.05 -13.20 1.03
C LEU A 112 11.66 -12.63 0.74
N TRP A 113 11.50 -11.30 0.71
CA TRP A 113 10.23 -10.67 0.34
C TRP A 113 9.76 -11.08 -1.06
N ARG A 114 10.66 -11.06 -2.06
CA ARG A 114 10.34 -11.52 -3.41
C ARG A 114 9.92 -13.00 -3.45
N GLY A 115 10.53 -13.84 -2.61
CA GLY A 115 10.17 -15.25 -2.45
C GLY A 115 8.90 -15.53 -1.64
N THR A 116 8.42 -14.58 -0.82
CA THR A 116 7.24 -14.78 0.04
C THR A 116 5.88 -14.74 -0.68
N GLY A 117 5.86 -14.58 -2.00
CA GLY A 117 4.61 -14.53 -2.76
C GLY A 117 3.82 -13.24 -2.53
N ILE A 118 4.51 -12.10 -2.48
CA ILE A 118 3.84 -10.80 -2.47
C ILE A 118 2.93 -10.67 -3.70
N PRO A 119 1.81 -9.93 -3.59
CA PRO A 119 0.94 -9.66 -4.72
C PRO A 119 1.60 -8.66 -5.67
N VAL A 120 2.48 -9.16 -6.54
CA VAL A 120 3.37 -8.38 -7.40
C VAL A 120 2.65 -7.42 -8.35
N ASP A 121 1.35 -7.61 -8.59
CA ASP A 121 0.55 -6.71 -9.43
C ASP A 121 0.32 -5.34 -8.78
N TRP A 122 0.34 -5.25 -7.44
CA TRP A 122 0.09 -3.98 -6.73
C TRP A 122 1.05 -3.71 -5.58
N ALA A 123 1.86 -4.69 -5.17
CA ALA A 123 2.94 -4.52 -4.19
C ALA A 123 4.31 -4.62 -4.87
N TRP A 124 5.23 -3.73 -4.47
CA TRP A 124 6.59 -3.72 -4.99
C TRP A 124 7.62 -3.55 -3.87
N VAL A 125 8.73 -4.28 -3.97
CA VAL A 125 9.86 -4.18 -3.05
C VAL A 125 10.86 -3.16 -3.59
N TYR A 126 11.00 -2.04 -2.90
CA TYR A 126 12.02 -1.05 -3.20
C TYR A 126 13.39 -1.52 -2.68
N ASP A 127 14.28 -1.84 -3.61
CA ASP A 127 15.58 -2.48 -3.34
C ASP A 127 16.78 -1.52 -3.46
N LYS A 128 16.57 -0.20 -3.48
CA LYS A 128 17.63 0.81 -3.23
C LYS A 128 17.60 1.34 -1.77
N THR A 129 18.66 2.03 -1.34
CA THR A 129 18.82 2.46 0.07
C THR A 129 17.73 3.42 0.54
N GLN A 130 17.59 3.61 1.86
CA GLN A 130 16.63 4.58 2.42
C GLN A 130 16.97 6.02 2.02
N ASP A 131 18.25 6.35 1.82
CA ASP A 131 18.66 7.68 1.33
C ASP A 131 18.20 7.92 -0.12
N ASN A 132 18.21 6.88 -0.96
CA ASN A 132 17.68 6.98 -2.32
C ASN A 132 16.16 7.05 -2.37
N TRP A 133 15.47 6.53 -1.35
CA TRP A 133 14.01 6.54 -1.28
C TRP A 133 13.43 7.96 -1.30
N GLU A 134 13.98 8.87 -0.50
CA GLU A 134 13.47 10.25 -0.43
C GLU A 134 13.53 10.94 -1.81
N THR A 135 14.68 10.83 -2.47
CA THR A 135 14.87 11.39 -3.82
C THR A 135 13.93 10.74 -4.83
N PHE A 136 13.78 9.42 -4.79
CA PHE A 136 12.87 8.69 -5.67
C PHE A 136 11.41 9.14 -5.48
N ARG A 137 10.95 9.21 -4.23
CA ARG A 137 9.59 9.63 -3.86
C ARG A 137 9.30 11.04 -4.39
N ASP A 138 10.20 11.98 -4.17
CA ASP A 138 9.99 13.38 -4.58
C ASP A 138 9.97 13.53 -6.10
N VAL A 139 10.81 12.79 -6.82
CA VAL A 139 10.79 12.76 -8.28
C VAL A 139 9.48 12.14 -8.80
N LEU A 140 8.99 11.04 -8.19
CA LEU A 140 7.73 10.41 -8.57
C LEU A 140 6.53 11.34 -8.39
N VAL A 141 6.41 11.98 -7.23
CA VAL A 141 5.34 12.94 -6.94
C VAL A 141 5.41 14.13 -7.91
N LYS A 142 6.61 14.66 -8.16
CA LYS A 142 6.80 15.78 -9.09
C LYS A 142 6.43 15.40 -10.52
N ASP A 143 6.78 14.20 -10.97
CA ASP A 143 6.50 13.76 -12.33
C ASP A 143 5.00 13.58 -12.56
N LEU A 144 4.30 12.90 -11.65
CA LEU A 144 2.84 12.75 -11.70
C LEU A 144 2.10 14.09 -11.63
N ARG A 145 2.61 15.05 -10.86
CA ARG A 145 2.04 16.39 -10.79
C ARG A 145 2.09 17.14 -12.13
N LYS A 146 3.08 16.88 -12.99
CA LYS A 146 3.12 17.48 -14.34
C LYS A 146 1.95 17.02 -15.21
N ASP A 147 1.47 15.82 -14.96
CA ASP A 147 0.30 15.23 -15.63
C ASP A 147 -1.00 15.49 -14.85
N HIS A 148 -0.98 16.45 -13.92
CA HIS A 148 -2.11 16.85 -13.08
C HIS A 148 -2.66 15.72 -12.17
N ILE A 149 -1.85 14.71 -11.86
CA ILE A 149 -2.21 13.62 -10.97
C ILE A 149 -1.70 13.92 -9.57
N ASP A 150 -2.61 13.90 -8.58
CA ASP A 150 -2.24 14.02 -7.17
C ASP A 150 -1.93 12.63 -6.57
N LEU A 151 -0.76 12.52 -5.94
CA LEU A 151 -0.26 11.32 -5.31
C LEU A 151 0.18 11.63 -3.87
N LYS A 152 -0.32 10.85 -2.92
CA LYS A 152 0.12 10.86 -1.51
C LYS A 152 0.57 9.48 -1.06
N PHE A 153 1.35 9.46 0.01
CA PHE A 153 1.75 8.24 0.69
C PHE A 153 1.08 8.13 2.04
N ILE A 154 0.64 6.92 2.39
CA ILE A 154 0.16 6.56 3.72
C ILE A 154 1.17 5.62 4.34
N LEU A 155 1.61 5.91 5.56
CA LEU A 155 2.49 5.04 6.32
C LEU A 155 1.70 3.83 6.83
N LEU A 156 2.06 2.62 6.39
CA LEU A 156 1.58 1.40 7.01
C LEU A 156 2.50 1.03 8.18
N GLY A 157 1.97 1.13 9.40
CA GLY A 157 2.64 0.74 10.63
C GLY A 157 2.07 -0.55 11.18
N GLY A 158 2.96 -1.49 11.56
CA GLY A 158 2.55 -2.65 12.35
C GLY A 158 2.05 -2.24 13.75
N PRO A 159 1.40 -3.18 14.48
CA PRO A 159 1.03 -3.03 15.89
C PRO A 159 2.18 -2.63 16.83
N ASP A 160 3.42 -2.78 16.42
CA ASP A 160 4.62 -2.39 17.17
C ASP A 160 5.03 -0.92 16.94
N ALA A 161 4.50 -0.29 15.88
CA ALA A 161 4.73 1.11 15.55
C ALA A 161 3.63 2.05 16.07
N THR A 162 2.56 1.49 16.64
CA THR A 162 1.42 2.23 17.20
C THR A 162 0.98 1.58 18.50
N SER A 163 0.93 2.36 19.58
CA SER A 163 0.40 1.97 20.88
C SER A 163 -0.56 3.04 21.40
N ALA A 164 -1.19 2.78 22.54
CA ALA A 164 -2.02 3.76 23.23
C ALA A 164 -1.23 5.04 23.60
N ASP A 165 0.09 4.91 23.79
CA ASP A 165 0.96 6.03 24.15
C ASP A 165 1.43 6.86 22.94
N GLY A 166 1.13 6.41 21.72
CA GLY A 166 1.39 7.17 20.50
C GLY A 166 1.69 6.28 19.29
N SER A 167 1.81 6.92 18.13
CA SER A 167 2.19 6.27 16.88
C SER A 167 3.46 6.88 16.29
N CYS A 168 4.10 6.15 15.38
CA CYS A 168 5.12 6.73 14.51
C CYS A 168 4.55 7.95 13.76
N ASN A 169 5.29 9.06 13.75
CA ASN A 169 4.90 10.25 13.00
C ASN A 169 5.07 10.00 11.49
N PRO A 170 3.98 10.01 10.69
CA PRO A 170 4.05 9.71 9.26
C PRO A 170 4.88 10.72 8.46
N THR A 171 5.04 11.96 8.95
CA THR A 171 5.79 13.00 8.23
C THR A 171 7.29 12.69 8.12
N TYR A 172 7.85 11.90 9.04
CA TYR A 172 9.24 11.43 8.96
C TYR A 172 9.50 10.60 7.69
N TRP A 173 8.47 9.96 7.15
CA TRP A 173 8.53 9.19 5.91
C TRP A 173 8.00 9.97 4.70
N GLY A 174 7.65 11.24 4.88
CA GLY A 174 6.89 12.06 3.93
C GLY A 174 5.53 11.46 3.56
N CYS A 175 4.92 10.74 4.51
CA CYS A 175 3.54 10.29 4.40
C CYS A 175 2.61 11.35 4.99
N SER A 176 1.41 11.50 4.42
CA SER A 176 0.39 12.42 4.94
C SER A 176 -0.32 11.86 6.16
N ASP A 177 -0.54 10.54 6.16
CA ASP A 177 -1.34 9.83 7.14
C ASP A 177 -0.67 8.50 7.51
N SER A 178 -1.15 7.84 8.55
CA SER A 178 -0.75 6.49 8.93
C SER A 178 -1.97 5.57 9.07
N ILE A 179 -1.76 4.29 8.79
CA ILE A 179 -2.73 3.21 9.02
C ILE A 179 -2.06 2.09 9.80
N THR A 180 -2.82 1.48 10.71
CA THR A 180 -2.42 0.29 11.45
C THR A 180 -3.60 -0.68 11.55
N SER A 181 -3.31 -1.95 11.83
CA SER A 181 -4.30 -3.00 12.08
C SER A 181 -3.73 -4.04 13.02
N ASP A 182 -4.58 -4.58 13.89
CA ASP A 182 -4.27 -5.64 14.86
C ASP A 182 -4.35 -7.06 14.27
N ILE A 183 -4.51 -7.19 12.94
CA ILE A 183 -4.64 -8.49 12.25
C ILE A 183 -3.45 -9.44 12.50
N SER A 184 -2.25 -8.88 12.69
CA SER A 184 -1.03 -9.67 12.90
C SER A 184 -0.76 -9.98 14.39
N ARG A 185 -1.31 -9.18 15.31
CA ARG A 185 -1.19 -9.32 16.77
C ARG A 185 -2.05 -8.29 17.50
N PRO A 186 -2.44 -8.57 18.76
CA PRO A 186 -3.15 -7.60 19.59
C PRO A 186 -2.38 -6.28 19.81
N VAL A 187 -3.15 -5.21 20.00
CA VAL A 187 -2.70 -3.86 20.35
C VAL A 187 -3.28 -3.43 21.71
N ASP A 188 -2.59 -2.55 22.42
CA ASP A 188 -2.96 -2.07 23.75
C ASP A 188 -4.07 -1.00 23.77
N PHE A 189 -4.46 -0.50 22.59
CA PHE A 189 -5.56 0.43 22.42
C PHE A 189 -6.86 -0.23 21.93
N ARG A 190 -6.90 -1.56 21.75
CA ARG A 190 -8.12 -2.28 21.38
C ARG A 190 -8.67 -3.09 22.55
N TYR A 191 -9.93 -2.85 22.86
CA TYR A 191 -10.74 -3.63 23.80
C TYR A 191 -11.91 -4.31 23.07
N PRO A 192 -12.59 -5.31 23.65
CA PRO A 192 -13.63 -6.07 22.96
C PRO A 192 -14.74 -5.22 22.32
N ASN A 193 -15.12 -4.11 22.96
CA ASN A 193 -16.24 -3.26 22.55
C ASN A 193 -15.86 -1.78 22.34
N THR A 194 -14.57 -1.43 22.45
CA THR A 194 -14.13 -0.02 22.36
C THR A 194 -12.67 0.08 21.95
N LEU A 195 -12.28 1.27 21.51
CA LEU A 195 -10.89 1.62 21.21
C LEU A 195 -10.45 2.74 22.15
N ARG A 196 -9.34 2.53 22.85
CA ARG A 196 -8.67 3.57 23.66
C ARG A 196 -8.14 4.64 22.72
N GLN A 197 -8.31 5.91 23.10
CA GLN A 197 -7.65 7.01 22.41
C GLN A 197 -6.13 6.79 22.37
N ILE A 198 -5.54 6.95 21.19
CA ILE A 198 -4.09 7.04 21.04
C ILE A 198 -3.64 8.46 21.42
N SER A 199 -2.61 8.57 22.25
CA SER A 199 -2.04 9.86 22.64
C SER A 199 -1.67 10.71 21.41
N GLY A 200 -2.14 11.96 21.37
CA GLY A 200 -1.95 12.88 20.25
C GLY A 200 -2.97 12.76 19.11
N CYS A 201 -3.91 11.81 19.17
CA CYS A 201 -5.02 11.67 18.23
C CYS A 201 -6.35 12.11 18.86
N SER A 202 -7.36 12.36 18.03
CA SER A 202 -8.76 12.47 18.50
C SER A 202 -9.31 11.09 18.91
N MET A 203 -10.50 11.06 19.50
CA MET A 203 -11.23 9.81 19.72
C MET A 203 -11.47 9.09 18.39
N TRP A 204 -11.56 7.76 18.46
CA TRP A 204 -11.86 6.93 17.31
C TRP A 204 -13.25 7.23 16.78
N GLU A 205 -13.33 7.47 15.48
CA GLU A 205 -14.59 7.65 14.78
C GLU A 205 -14.76 6.52 13.78
N LYS A 206 -15.94 5.90 13.79
CA LYS A 206 -16.30 4.98 12.74
C LYS A 206 -16.50 5.79 11.47
N VAL A 207 -15.64 5.58 10.48
CA VAL A 207 -15.79 6.20 9.17
C VAL A 207 -17.17 5.82 8.63
N GLN A 208 -18.06 6.81 8.51
CA GLN A 208 -19.39 6.58 7.95
C GLN A 208 -19.29 6.45 6.44
N TYR A 209 -19.29 5.21 5.98
CA TYR A 209 -19.35 4.90 4.56
C TYR A 209 -20.80 5.05 4.07
N ASP A 210 -21.10 6.13 3.36
CA ASP A 210 -22.38 6.27 2.65
C ASP A 210 -22.34 5.45 1.35
N ARG A 211 -22.46 4.12 1.53
CA ARG A 211 -22.57 3.13 0.46
C ARG A 211 -23.60 3.55 -0.58
N ALA A 212 -24.75 4.06 -0.14
CA ALA A 212 -25.83 4.46 -1.02
C ALA A 212 -25.45 5.68 -1.87
N ARG A 213 -24.66 6.62 -1.36
CA ARG A 213 -24.11 7.73 -2.15
C ARG A 213 -23.06 7.26 -3.16
N LEU A 214 -22.16 6.36 -2.78
CA LEU A 214 -21.18 5.77 -3.70
C LEU A 214 -21.86 4.97 -4.82
N GLU A 215 -22.81 4.11 -4.49
CA GLU A 215 -23.62 3.38 -5.47
C GLU A 215 -24.41 4.32 -6.39
N ARG A 216 -24.99 5.41 -5.86
CA ARG A 216 -25.65 6.43 -6.67
C ARG A 216 -24.68 7.13 -7.63
N GLN A 217 -23.46 7.44 -7.17
CA GLN A 217 -22.43 8.06 -8.01
C GLN A 217 -21.90 7.11 -9.09
N ILE A 218 -21.71 5.83 -8.76
CA ILE A 218 -21.34 4.78 -9.73
C ILE A 218 -22.45 4.61 -10.78
N ARG A 219 -23.72 4.52 -10.37
CA ARG A 219 -24.88 4.43 -11.29
C ARG A 219 -25.07 5.67 -12.14
N ALA A 220 -24.82 6.86 -11.61
CA ALA A 220 -24.89 8.11 -12.36
C ALA A 220 -23.81 8.18 -13.45
N ARG A 221 -22.59 7.71 -13.16
CA ARG A 221 -21.48 7.66 -14.12
C ARG A 221 -21.69 6.59 -15.20
N THR A 222 -22.22 5.43 -14.84
CA THR A 222 -22.53 4.35 -15.82
C THR A 222 -23.77 4.59 -16.68
N LYS A 223 -24.62 5.56 -16.32
CA LYS A 223 -25.72 6.02 -17.20
C LYS A 223 -25.27 6.99 -18.30
N GLY A 224 -24.05 7.53 -18.22
CA GLY A 224 -23.50 8.49 -19.20
C GLY A 224 -22.73 7.88 -20.37
N ASP A 225 -22.31 6.61 -20.29
CA ASP A 225 -21.52 5.94 -21.34
C ASP A 225 -22.39 5.01 -22.20
N THR A 226 -22.39 5.29 -23.50
CA THR A 226 -23.17 4.58 -24.52
C THR A 226 -22.72 3.13 -24.74
N ALA A 227 -23.69 2.22 -24.54
CA ALA A 227 -23.99 0.93 -25.18
C ALA A 227 -22.92 -0.15 -25.46
N SER A 228 -21.63 0.13 -25.64
CA SER A 228 -20.66 -0.90 -26.09
C SER A 228 -19.91 -1.59 -24.93
N GLY A 229 -19.64 -0.90 -23.83
CA GLY A 229 -18.94 -1.45 -22.65
C GLY A 229 -19.84 -2.17 -21.62
N ARG A 230 -21.14 -2.30 -21.93
CA ARG A 230 -22.18 -2.69 -20.96
C ARG A 230 -22.16 -4.18 -20.58
N SER A 231 -21.66 -5.07 -21.44
CA SER A 231 -21.69 -6.51 -21.17
C SER A 231 -20.66 -6.90 -20.11
N ILE A 232 -19.41 -6.44 -20.29
CA ILE A 232 -18.25 -6.94 -19.52
C ILE A 232 -18.25 -6.40 -18.09
N LEU A 233 -18.61 -5.12 -17.90
CA LEU A 233 -18.64 -4.49 -16.57
C LEU A 233 -19.85 -4.93 -15.74
N VAL A 234 -20.97 -5.26 -16.38
CA VAL A 234 -22.17 -5.77 -15.68
C VAL A 234 -21.96 -7.22 -15.28
N GLU A 235 -21.34 -8.05 -16.12
CA GLU A 235 -20.95 -9.42 -15.75
C GLU A 235 -19.90 -9.44 -14.63
N ALA A 236 -18.88 -8.59 -14.68
CA ALA A 236 -17.87 -8.50 -13.62
C ALA A 236 -18.45 -8.01 -12.29
N ALA A 237 -19.31 -6.99 -12.31
CA ALA A 237 -19.97 -6.47 -11.12
C ALA A 237 -20.99 -7.46 -10.52
N ALA A 238 -21.74 -8.17 -11.36
CA ALA A 238 -22.64 -9.22 -10.92
C ALA A 238 -21.86 -10.38 -10.28
N THR A 239 -20.75 -10.80 -10.87
CA THR A 239 -19.89 -11.87 -10.32
C THR A 239 -19.28 -11.48 -8.97
N LEU A 240 -18.86 -10.21 -8.82
CA LEU A 240 -18.32 -9.70 -7.56
C LEU A 240 -19.38 -9.63 -6.45
N LEU A 241 -20.62 -9.23 -6.80
CA LEU A 241 -21.75 -9.19 -5.88
C LEU A 241 -22.15 -10.59 -5.40
N THR A 242 -22.23 -11.57 -6.29
CA THR A 242 -22.54 -12.96 -5.94
C THR A 242 -21.45 -13.61 -5.08
N PHE A 243 -20.18 -13.27 -5.33
CA PHE A 243 -19.05 -13.75 -4.53
C PHE A 243 -19.06 -13.18 -3.11
N ILE A 244 -19.44 -11.90 -2.96
CA ILE A 244 -19.59 -11.25 -1.65
C ILE A 244 -20.80 -11.82 -0.88
N GLU A 245 -21.88 -12.21 -1.56
CA GLU A 245 -23.03 -12.87 -0.93
C GLU A 245 -22.68 -14.29 -0.43
N GLN A 246 -21.82 -15.03 -1.14
CA GLN A 246 -21.37 -16.37 -0.73
C GLN A 246 -20.40 -16.36 0.45
N LEU A 247 -19.63 -15.28 0.63
CA LEU A 247 -18.72 -15.12 1.77
C LEU A 247 -19.42 -14.68 3.07
N ASN A 248 -20.70 -14.29 2.99
CA ASN A 248 -21.49 -13.79 4.12
C ASN A 248 -22.72 -14.66 4.46
N ALA A 249 -22.85 -15.84 3.84
CA ALA A 249 -23.84 -16.82 4.27
C ALA A 249 -23.31 -17.56 5.52
N PRO A 250 -24.15 -17.78 6.56
CA PRO A 250 -23.74 -18.37 7.83
C PRO A 250 -23.24 -19.81 7.72
#